data_AF-A0A914DYZ7-F1
#
_entry.id   AF-A0A914DYZ7-F1
#
_cell.length_a   1.000
_cell.length_b   1.000
_cell.length_c   1.000
_cell.angle_alpha   90.00
_cell.angle_beta   90.00
_cell.angle_gamma   90.00
#
_symmetry.space_group_name_H-M   'P 1'
#
loop_
_entity.id
_entity.type
_entity.pdbx_description
1 polymer ?
#
loop_
_entity_poly.entity_id
_entity_poly.type
_entity_poly.pdbx_seq_one_letter_code
_entity_poly.pdbx_strand_id
1 'polypeptide(L)'
;MLFNCILQHFSGLRMLTPMLDITFQVKRLILIIAALLSISTIFTYLLVANSCSAWAYVAFSLAEYILIGLNSVFYFLLVYELPRASLEIHLSGVHYVQDV
;
A
#
# COMPACT_ATOMS: atom_id res chain seq x y z
N MET A 1 -1.61 4.19 2.11
CA MET A 1 -1.41 2.73 2.32
C MET A 1 -2.26 2.17 3.47
N LEU A 2 -2.08 2.63 4.71
CA LEU A 2 -2.77 2.09 5.90
C LEU A 2 -4.31 2.01 5.78
N PHE A 3 -4.97 3.13 5.49
CA PHE A 3 -6.44 3.16 5.35
C PHE A 3 -6.95 2.20 4.27
N ASN A 4 -6.25 2.09 3.14
CA ASN A 4 -6.62 1.13 2.09
C ASN A 4 -6.51 -0.32 2.56
N CYS A 5 -5.46 -0.68 3.31
CA CYS A 5 -5.36 -2.01 3.92
C CYS A 5 -6.51 -2.28 4.89
N ILE A 6 -6.90 -1.29 5.70
CA ILE A 6 -8.03 -1.40 6.65
C ILE A 6 -9.34 -1.62 5.90
N LEU A 7 -9.62 -0.80 4.88
CA LEU A 7 -10.83 -0.93 4.06
C LEU A 7 -10.87 -2.27 3.33
N GLN A 8 -9.75 -2.72 2.75
CA GLN A 8 -9.66 -4.02 2.08
C GLN A 8 -9.83 -5.20 3.05
N HIS A 9 -9.43 -5.03 4.32
CA HIS A 9 -9.65 -6.03 5.37
C HIS A 9 -11.13 -6.13 5.76
N PHE A 10 -11.78 -4.99 6.03
CA PHE A 10 -13.18 -4.97 6.47
C PHE A 10 -14.20 -5.23 5.37
N SER A 11 -13.88 -4.93 4.11
CA SER A 11 -14.75 -5.19 2.96
C SER A 11 -14.88 -6.67 2.60
N GLY A 12 -14.04 -7.55 3.15
CA GLY A 12 -14.07 -8.98 2.81
C GLY A 12 -13.60 -9.30 1.39
N LEU A 13 -13.07 -8.31 0.64
CA LEU A 13 -12.58 -8.45 -0.74
C LEU A 13 -11.59 -9.62 -0.93
N ARG A 14 -10.86 -9.95 0.14
CA ARG A 14 -9.91 -11.06 0.23
C ARG A 14 -10.53 -12.43 -0.05
N MET A 15 -11.83 -12.61 0.20
CA MET A 15 -12.52 -13.90 0.07
C MET A 15 -13.03 -14.18 -1.34
N LEU A 16 -13.01 -13.20 -2.26
CA LEU A 16 -13.58 -13.38 -3.61
C LEU A 16 -12.68 -14.20 -4.53
N THR A 17 -11.36 -13.99 -4.52
CA THR A 17 -10.44 -14.77 -5.36
C THR A 17 -9.08 -14.98 -4.67
N PRO A 18 -8.38 -16.11 -4.96
CA PRO A 18 -7.05 -16.37 -4.37
C PRO A 18 -5.99 -15.35 -4.80
N MET A 19 -6.15 -14.70 -5.96
CA MET A 19 -5.25 -13.65 -6.43
C MET A 19 -5.36 -12.37 -5.59
N LEU A 20 -6.57 -11.99 -5.16
CA LEU A 20 -6.76 -10.86 -4.24
C LEU A 20 -6.16 -11.17 -2.85
N ASP A 21 -6.18 -12.42 -2.40
CA ASP A 21 -5.50 -12.81 -1.15
C ASP A 21 -3.98 -12.61 -1.24
N ILE A 22 -3.35 -13.12 -2.31
CA ILE A 22 -1.91 -12.93 -2.53
C ILE A 22 -1.55 -11.44 -2.59
N THR A 23 -2.33 -10.65 -3.33
CA THR A 23 -2.06 -9.21 -3.49
C THR A 23 -2.22 -8.47 -2.15
N PHE A 24 -3.18 -8.87 -1.32
CA PHE A 24 -3.34 -8.35 0.03
C PHE A 24 -2.15 -8.68 0.94
N GLN A 25 -1.58 -9.89 0.85
CA GLN A 25 -0.37 -10.26 1.59
C GLN A 25 0.82 -9.40 1.19
N VAL A 26 1.00 -9.15 -0.13
CA VAL A 26 2.05 -8.26 -0.64
C VAL A 26 1.85 -6.82 -0.13
N LYS A 27 0.63 -6.29 -0.20
CA LYS A 27 0.30 -4.96 0.35
C LYS A 27 0.59 -4.86 1.85
N ARG A 28 0.30 -5.91 2.61
CA ARG A 28 0.60 -5.98 4.05
C ARG A 28 2.11 -5.97 4.31
N LEU A 29 2.89 -6.70 3.52
CA LEU A 29 4.36 -6.69 3.61
C LEU A 29 4.92 -5.29 3.32
N ILE A 30 4.45 -4.64 2.25
CA ILE A 30 4.84 -3.26 1.90
C ILE A 30 4.54 -2.30 3.06
N LEU A 31 3.36 -2.42 3.68
CA LEU A 31 2.98 -1.59 4.82
C LEU A 31 3.92 -1.78 6.02
N ILE A 32 4.31 -3.01 6.34
CA ILE A 32 5.24 -3.30 7.45
C ILE A 32 6.61 -2.69 7.16
N ILE A 33 7.15 -2.87 5.95
CA ILE A 33 8.45 -2.32 5.55
C ILE A 33 8.41 -0.79 5.59
N ALA A 34 7.34 -0.17 5.06
CA ALA A 34 7.15 1.27 5.10
C ALA A 34 7.05 1.80 6.54
N ALA A 35 6.40 1.08 7.45
CA ALA A 35 6.34 1.47 8.86
C ALA A 35 7.72 1.46 9.53
N LEU A 36 8.53 0.42 9.29
CA LEU A 36 9.89 0.34 9.82
C LEU A 36 10.80 1.45 9.27
N LEU A 37 10.70 1.74 7.97
CA LEU A 37 11.41 2.87 7.34
C LEU A 37 10.94 4.22 7.90
N SER A 38 9.64 4.40 8.14
CA SER A 38 9.12 5.64 8.73
C SER A 38 9.61 5.84 10.17
N ILE A 39 9.81 4.76 10.93
CA ILE A 39 10.41 4.83 12.26
C ILE A 39 11.89 5.21 12.16
N SER A 40 12.63 4.63 11.20
CA SER A 40 14.05 4.96 11.03
C SER A 40 14.29 6.40 10.54
N THR A 41 13.37 6.98 9.78
CA THR A 41 13.45 8.39 9.36
C THR A 41 13.33 9.34 10.53
N ILE A 42 12.53 9.02 11.56
CA ILE A 42 12.45 9.83 12.79
C ILE A 42 13.82 9.91 13.49
N PHE A 43 14.50 8.77 13.67
CA PHE A 43 15.80 8.73 14.33
C PHE A 43 16.89 9.44 13.53
N THR A 44 16.94 9.18 12.22
CA THR A 44 17.93 9.81 11.33
C THR A 44 17.70 11.32 11.21
N TYR A 45 16.45 11.78 11.19
CA TYR A 45 16.12 13.20 11.21
C TYR A 45 16.60 13.89 12.50
N LEU A 46 16.34 13.31 13.67
CA LEU A 46 16.81 13.86 14.95
C LEU A 46 18.36 13.94 15.00
N LEU A 47 19.04 12.96 14.42
CA LEU A 47 20.50 12.98 14.29
C LEU A 47 21.00 14.08 13.34
N VAL A 48 20.31 14.31 12.21
CA VAL A 48 20.62 15.42 11.31
C VAL A 48 20.42 16.76 12.02
N ALA A 49 19.30 16.93 12.73
CA ALA A 49 18.97 18.17 13.42
C ALA A 49 19.97 18.54 14.52
N ASN A 50 20.48 17.54 15.25
CA ASN A 50 21.38 17.79 16.39
C ASN A 50 22.86 17.76 16.03
N SER A 51 23.27 16.95 15.05
CA SER A 51 24.68 16.69 14.76
C SER A 51 25.14 17.16 13.38
N CYS A 52 24.24 17.70 12.54
CA CYS A 52 24.54 18.17 11.18
C CYS A 52 25.36 17.19 10.34
N SER A 53 25.15 15.88 10.55
CA SER A 53 25.94 14.84 9.90
C SER A 53 25.44 14.60 8.47
N ALA A 54 26.34 14.76 7.49
CA ALA A 54 26.04 14.50 6.08
C ALA A 54 25.62 13.04 5.83
N TRP A 55 26.21 12.08 6.56
CA TRP A 55 25.86 10.67 6.44
C TRP A 55 24.44 10.38 6.94
N ALA A 56 24.02 11.01 8.04
CA ALA A 56 22.67 10.88 8.56
C ALA A 56 21.64 11.49 7.57
N TYR A 57 22.00 12.59 6.91
CA TYR A 57 21.16 13.22 5.90
C TYR A 57 20.98 12.35 4.64
N VAL A 58 22.04 11.69 4.18
CA VAL A 58 21.96 10.74 3.07
C VAL A 58 21.08 9.54 3.44
N ALA A 59 21.27 8.97 4.64
CA ALA A 59 20.46 7.84 5.10
C ALA A 59 18.96 8.20 5.22
N PHE A 60 18.66 9.38 5.78
CA PHE A 60 17.30 9.93 5.84
C PHE A 60 16.69 10.08 4.44
N SER A 61 17.42 10.73 3.53
CA SER A 61 16.96 10.99 2.16
C SER A 61 16.71 9.69 1.39
N LEU A 62 17.60 8.69 1.55
CA LEU A 62 17.45 7.39 0.92
C LEU A 62 16.21 6.65 1.43
N ALA A 63 15.94 6.69 2.73
CA ALA A 63 14.75 6.09 3.31
C ALA A 63 13.46 6.74 2.79
N GLU A 64 13.42 8.06 2.66
CA GLU A 64 12.30 8.80 2.05
C GLU A 64 12.09 8.42 0.58
N TYR A 65 13.16 8.28 -0.22
CA TYR A 65 13.04 7.81 -1.60
C TYR A 65 12.47 6.39 -1.70
N ILE A 66 12.91 5.48 -0.84
CA ILE A 66 12.37 4.11 -0.79
C ILE A 66 10.88 4.15 -0.39
N LEU A 67 10.49 5.00 0.56
CA LEU A 67 9.08 5.17 0.96
C LEU A 67 8.20 5.64 -0.21
N ILE A 68 8.67 6.59 -1.02
CA ILE A 68 7.98 7.02 -2.24
C ILE A 68 7.80 5.85 -3.21
N GLY A 69 8.87 5.07 -3.42
CA GLY A 69 8.83 3.87 -4.26
C GLY A 69 7.80 2.85 -3.78
N LEU A 70 7.84 2.49 -2.49
CA LEU A 70 6.90 1.55 -1.88
C LEU A 70 5.45 2.04 -1.98
N ASN A 71 5.21 3.34 -1.77
CA ASN A 71 3.90 3.94 -1.91
C ASN A 71 3.39 3.85 -3.37
N SER A 72 4.26 4.09 -4.34
CA SER A 72 3.90 3.98 -5.77
C SER A 72 3.55 2.53 -6.16
N VAL A 73 4.33 1.55 -5.70
CA VAL A 73 4.07 0.12 -5.91
C VAL A 73 2.74 -0.29 -5.26
N PHE A 74 2.45 0.23 -4.06
CA PHE A 74 1.18 -0.04 -3.39
C PHE A 74 -0.03 0.41 -4.22
N TYR A 75 0.01 1.63 -4.77
CA TYR A 75 -1.08 2.14 -5.61
C TYR A 75 -1.14 1.46 -6.97
N PHE A 76 0.01 1.07 -7.54
CA PHE A 76 0.04 0.24 -8.74
C PHE A 76 -0.70 -1.09 -8.53
N LEU A 77 -0.48 -1.77 -7.40
CA LEU A 77 -1.21 -3.01 -7.08
C LEU A 77 -2.73 -2.78 -6.95
N LEU A 78 -3.15 -1.62 -6.47
CA LEU A 78 -4.56 -1.25 -6.39
C LEU A 78 -5.18 -1.09 -7.79
N VAL A 79 -4.47 -0.44 -8.72
CA VAL A 79 -4.89 -0.33 -10.13
C VAL A 79 -4.90 -1.69 -10.81
N TYR A 80 -3.92 -2.55 -10.52
CA TYR A 80 -3.85 -3.90 -11.08
C TYR A 80 -5.03 -4.80 -10.66
N GLU A 81 -5.59 -4.58 -9.46
CA GLU A 81 -6.77 -5.32 -8.97
C GLU A 81 -8.08 -4.87 -9.64
N LEU A 82 -8.22 -3.59 -10.01
CA LEU A 82 -9.46 -2.99 -10.53
C LEU A 82 -10.04 -3.64 -11.81
N PRO A 83 -9.29 -3.87 -12.90
CA PRO A 83 -9.84 -4.48 -14.12
C PRO A 83 -10.16 -5.97 -13.96
N ARG A 84 -9.77 -6.60 -12.84
CA ARG A 84 -10.09 -8.00 -12.54
C ARG A 84 -11.21 -8.16 -11.52
N ALA A 85 -11.67 -7.06 -10.93
CA ALA A 85 -12.85 -7.03 -10.08
C ALA A 85 -14.07 -6.72 -10.97
N SER A 86 -14.61 -7.76 -11.62
CA SER A 86 -15.98 -7.72 -12.15
C SER A 86 -16.90 -7.34 -10.99
N LEU A 87 -17.39 -6.10 -11.00
CA LEU A 87 -18.31 -5.57 -9.99
C LEU A 87 -19.70 -6.14 -10.32
N GLU A 88 -19.99 -7.36 -9.86
CA GLU A 88 -21.38 -7.86 -9.83
C GLU A 88 -22.14 -7.07 -8.77
N ILE A 89 -22.68 -5.92 -9.17
CA ILE A 89 -23.65 -5.20 -8.38
C ILE A 89 -24.94 -6.00 -8.48
N HIS A 90 -25.18 -6.87 -7.49
CA HIS A 90 -26.47 -7.55 -7.34
C HIS A 90 -27.51 -6.54 -6.86
N LEU A 91 -27.97 -5.66 -7.76
CA LEU A 91 -29.20 -4.91 -7.57
C LEU A 91 -30.33 -5.92 -7.56
N SER A 92 -30.88 -6.20 -6.38
CA SER A 92 -32.11 -6.98 -6.22
C SER A 92 -33.21 -6.29 -7.04
N GLY A 93 -33.39 -6.72 -8.29
CA GLY A 93 -34.47 -6.23 -9.15
C GLY A 93 -34.19 -6.09 -10.66
N VAL A 94 -32.95 -5.98 -11.16
CA VAL A 94 -32.74 -5.81 -12.61
C VAL A 94 -31.43 -6.41 -13.10
N HIS A 95 -31.52 -7.44 -13.96
CA HIS A 95 -30.40 -8.02 -14.69
C HIS A 95 -29.96 -7.08 -15.82
N TYR A 96 -28.77 -6.47 -15.68
CA TYR A 96 -28.00 -6.02 -16.84
C TYR A 96 -26.61 -6.62 -16.76
N VAL A 97 -26.33 -7.54 -17.67
CA VAL A 97 -24.97 -8.02 -17.94
C VAL A 97 -24.32 -6.94 -18.78
N GLN A 98 -23.28 -6.29 -18.23
CA GLN A 98 -22.45 -5.36 -18.98
C GLN A 98 -21.05 -5.96 -19.06
N ASP A 99 -20.78 -6.63 -20.18
CA ASP A 99 -19.45 -7.08 -20.55
C ASP A 99 -18.59 -5.86 -20.88
N VAL A 100 -17.43 -5.75 -20.22
CA VAL A 100 -16.35 -4.81 -20.56
C VAL A 100 -15.22 -5.60 -21.21
#